data_AF-A0A9E7MBI2-F1
#
_entry.id   AF-A0A9E7MBI2-F1
#
_cell.length_a   1.000
_cell.length_b   1.000
_cell.length_c   1.000
_cell.angle_alpha   90.00
_cell.angle_beta   90.00
_cell.angle_gamma   90.00
#
_symmetry.space_group_name_H-M   'P 1'
#
loop_
_entity.id
_entity.type
_entity.pdbx_description
1 polymer ?
#
loop_
_entity_poly.entity_id
_entity_poly.type
_entity_poly.pdbx_seq_one_letter_code
_entity_poly.pdbx_strand_id
1 'polypeptide(L)'
;MDDNKILLNYYLFTIPQITVFAGAILGIMLIFNVEIKIALGIFASFYGLLLTIIALLVKRQFSKLPLYRASLLFFVGFTVLGIFLLLM
;
A
#
# COMPACT_ATOMS: atom_id res chain seq x y z
N MET A 1 8.38 -14.47 21.92
CA MET A 1 9.35 -14.43 20.80
C MET A 1 8.71 -14.88 19.49
N ASP A 2 7.63 -15.66 19.52
CA ASP A 2 6.90 -16.12 18.33
C ASP A 2 6.01 -15.06 17.65
N ASP A 3 5.41 -14.14 18.40
CA ASP A 3 4.50 -13.13 17.82
C ASP A 3 5.17 -12.26 16.75
N ASN A 4 6.44 -11.88 16.96
CA ASN A 4 7.20 -11.11 15.99
C ASN A 4 7.46 -11.90 14.70
N LYS A 5 7.67 -13.22 14.79
CA LYS A 5 7.83 -14.09 13.62
C LYS A 5 6.50 -14.24 12.87
N ILE A 6 5.40 -14.40 13.59
CA ILE A 6 4.05 -14.50 13.00
C ILE A 6 3.72 -13.22 12.24
N LEU A 7 3.94 -12.04 12.85
CA LEU A 7 3.68 -10.75 12.21
C LEU A 7 4.62 -10.47 11.03
N LEU A 8 5.89 -10.86 11.14
CA LEU A 8 6.82 -10.75 10.02
C LEU A 8 6.39 -11.63 8.84
N ASN A 9 6.02 -12.89 9.10
CA ASN A 9 5.52 -13.79 8.07
C ASN A 9 4.23 -13.23 7.45
N TYR A 10 3.29 -12.76 8.28
CA TYR A 10 2.09 -12.10 7.80
C TYR A 10 2.43 -10.93 6.87
N TYR A 11 3.38 -10.08 7.25
CA TYR A 11 3.83 -8.96 6.43
C TYR A 11 4.42 -9.41 5.08
N LEU A 12 5.30 -10.43 5.11
CA LEU A 12 5.96 -11.00 3.93
C LEU A 12 4.99 -11.67 2.96
N PHE A 13 3.94 -12.33 3.46
CA PHE A 13 2.95 -12.98 2.61
C PHE A 13 1.84 -12.03 2.13
N THR A 14 1.46 -11.04 2.93
CA THR A 14 0.33 -10.15 2.62
C THR A 14 0.71 -9.06 1.62
N ILE A 15 1.92 -8.48 1.72
CA ILE A 15 2.34 -7.40 0.81
C ILE A 15 2.27 -7.84 -0.66
N PRO A 16 2.89 -8.96 -1.09
CA PRO A 16 2.82 -9.40 -2.48
C PRO A 16 1.38 -9.62 -2.96
N GLN A 17 0.51 -10.17 -2.11
CA GLN A 17 -0.89 -10.38 -2.45
C GLN A 17 -1.63 -9.07 -2.70
N ILE A 18 -1.40 -8.06 -1.85
CA ILE A 18 -1.98 -6.72 -2.03
C ILE A 18 -1.39 -6.03 -3.26
N THR A 19 -0.09 -6.18 -3.54
CA THR A 19 0.53 -5.63 -4.75
C THR A 19 -0.08 -6.22 -6.01
N VAL A 20 -0.23 -7.55 -6.07
CA VAL A 20 -0.87 -8.24 -7.21
C VAL A 20 -2.32 -7.79 -7.37
N PHE A 21 -3.06 -7.68 -6.26
CA PHE A 21 -4.45 -7.25 -6.29
C PHE A 21 -4.61 -5.80 -6.80
N ALA A 22 -3.84 -4.86 -6.27
CA ALA A 22 -3.86 -3.48 -6.74
C ALA A 22 -3.42 -3.38 -8.21
N GLY A 23 -2.41 -4.15 -8.62
CA GLY A 23 -1.97 -4.23 -10.01
C GLY A 23 -3.06 -4.80 -10.93
N ALA A 24 -3.82 -5.80 -10.49
CA ALA A 24 -4.94 -6.33 -11.24
C ALA A 24 -6.05 -5.28 -11.43
N ILE A 25 -6.39 -4.52 -10.39
CA ILE A 25 -7.36 -3.41 -10.49
C ILE A 25 -6.87 -2.37 -11.50
N LEU A 26 -5.60 -1.98 -11.44
CA LEU A 26 -5.00 -1.06 -12.43
C LEU A 26 -5.10 -1.63 -13.84
N GLY A 27 -4.70 -2.89 -14.06
CA GLY A 27 -4.77 -3.54 -15.37
C GLY A 27 -6.20 -3.58 -15.92
N ILE A 28 -7.18 -3.90 -15.08
CA ILE A 28 -8.60 -3.89 -15.45
C ILE A 28 -9.04 -2.49 -15.87
N MET A 29 -8.71 -1.45 -15.10
CA MET A 29 -9.04 -0.06 -15.45
C MET A 29 -8.44 0.35 -16.81
N LEU A 30 -7.19 -0.04 -17.08
CA LEU A 30 -6.54 0.24 -18.35
C LEU A 30 -7.20 -0.51 -19.52
N ILE A 31 -7.62 -1.77 -19.33
CA ILE A 31 -8.37 -2.54 -20.33
C ILE A 31 -9.70 -1.85 -20.67
N PHE A 32 -10.37 -1.27 -19.68
CA PHE A 32 -11.60 -0.50 -19.87
C PHE A 32 -11.40 0.91 -20.43
N ASN A 33 -10.18 1.28 -20.82
CA ASN A 33 -9.84 2.64 -21.31
C ASN A 33 -10.19 3.74 -20.31
N VAL A 34 -10.12 3.45 -19.00
CA VAL A 34 -10.20 4.51 -17.98
C VAL A 34 -9.03 5.46 -18.18
N GLU A 35 -9.29 6.76 -18.04
CA GLU A 35 -8.25 7.78 -18.16
C GLU A 35 -7.06 7.45 -17.26
N ILE A 36 -5.85 7.46 -17.83
CA ILE A 36 -4.62 7.00 -17.15
C ILE A 36 -4.43 7.72 -15.81
N LYS A 37 -4.72 9.03 -15.76
CA LYS A 37 -4.63 9.84 -14.54
C LYS A 37 -5.54 9.29 -13.44
N ILE A 38 -6.79 9.01 -13.75
CA ILE A 38 -7.78 8.45 -12.82
C ILE A 38 -7.35 7.06 -12.38
N ALA A 39 -6.95 6.21 -13.33
CA ALA A 39 -6.51 4.85 -13.04
C ALA A 39 -5.29 4.82 -12.09
N LEU A 40 -4.30 5.68 -12.34
CA LEU A 40 -3.12 5.82 -11.48
C LEU A 40 -3.48 6.43 -10.11
N GLY A 41 -4.40 7.39 -10.07
CA GLY A 41 -4.90 7.98 -8.82
C GLY A 41 -5.61 6.96 -7.93
N ILE A 42 -6.52 6.16 -8.51
CA ILE A 42 -7.19 5.05 -7.82
C ILE A 42 -6.16 4.01 -7.37
N PHE A 43 -5.25 3.60 -8.25
CA PHE A 43 -4.20 2.64 -7.91
C PHE A 43 -3.35 3.12 -6.74
N ALA A 44 -2.82 4.34 -6.81
CA ALA A 44 -1.91 4.87 -5.80
C ALA A 44 -2.60 5.09 -4.44
N SER A 45 -3.82 5.62 -4.45
CA SER A 45 -4.62 5.81 -3.24
C SER A 45 -4.99 4.48 -2.59
N PHE A 46 -5.52 3.54 -3.39
CA PHE A 46 -5.95 2.24 -2.91
C PHE A 46 -4.78 1.38 -2.40
N TYR A 47 -3.71 1.27 -3.20
CA TYR A 47 -2.53 0.48 -2.83
C TYR A 47 -1.81 1.08 -1.63
N GLY A 48 -1.60 2.40 -1.62
CA GLY A 48 -0.98 3.10 -0.50
C GLY A 48 -1.77 2.93 0.81
N LEU A 49 -3.11 2.99 0.74
CA LEU A 49 -3.98 2.80 1.89
C LEU A 49 -3.82 1.39 2.47
N LEU A 50 -3.86 0.36 1.61
CA LEU A 50 -3.69 -1.02 2.04
C LEU A 50 -2.33 -1.26 2.69
N LEU A 51 -1.25 -0.75 2.10
CA LEU A 51 0.09 -0.83 2.70
C LEU A 51 0.16 -0.11 4.05
N THR A 52 -0.49 1.04 4.17
CA THR A 52 -0.57 1.80 5.43
C THR A 52 -1.30 0.99 6.50
N ILE A 53 -2.42 0.33 6.16
CA ILE A 53 -3.15 -0.53 7.09
C ILE A 53 -2.26 -1.67 7.59
N ILE A 54 -1.55 -2.39 6.70
CA ILE A 54 -0.63 -3.46 7.10
C ILE A 54 0.48 -2.90 8.00
N ALA A 55 1.09 -1.78 7.63
CA ALA A 55 2.13 -1.15 8.45
C ALA A 55 1.60 -0.80 9.85
N LEU A 56 0.37 -0.29 9.97
CA LEU A 56 -0.25 0.02 11.25
C LEU A 56 -0.50 -1.23 12.11
N LEU A 57 -0.84 -2.38 11.51
CA LEU A 57 -1.02 -3.65 12.24
C LEU A 57 0.26 -4.10 12.94
N VAL A 58 1.42 -3.86 12.32
CA VAL A 58 2.73 -4.25 12.85
C VAL A 58 3.45 -3.11 13.61
N LYS A 59 2.77 -1.97 13.80
CA LYS A 59 3.32 -0.75 14.42
C LYS A 59 3.92 -1.01 15.80
N ARG A 60 3.23 -1.79 16.64
CA ARG A 60 3.64 -1.98 18.04
C ARG A 60 5.00 -2.69 18.15
N GLN A 61 5.31 -3.54 17.17
CA GLN A 61 6.50 -4.37 17.11
C GLN A 61 7.67 -3.68 16.40
N PHE A 62 7.40 -2.92 15.33
CA PHE A 62 8.45 -2.36 14.47
C PHE A 62 8.61 -0.83 14.53
N SER A 63 7.84 -0.13 15.38
CA SER A 63 7.86 1.35 15.50
C SER A 63 9.22 1.98 15.81
N LYS A 64 10.16 1.21 16.40
CA LYS A 64 11.53 1.66 16.68
C LYS A 64 12.46 1.54 15.46
N LEU A 65 12.10 0.77 14.45
CA LEU A 65 12.94 0.59 13.26
C LEU A 65 12.83 1.82 12.34
N PRO A 66 13.95 2.41 11.90
CA PRO A 66 13.93 3.55 11.00
C PRO A 66 13.32 3.17 9.63
N LEU A 67 13.58 1.96 9.15
CA LEU A 67 13.02 1.46 7.90
C LEU A 67 11.49 1.41 7.95
N TYR A 68 10.90 0.95 9.07
CA TYR A 68 9.45 0.96 9.26
C TYR A 68 8.86 2.38 9.13
N ARG A 69 9.51 3.38 9.75
CA ARG A 69 9.05 4.77 9.70
C ARG A 69 9.14 5.35 8.28
N ALA A 70 10.23 5.07 7.59
CA ALA A 70 10.42 5.49 6.20
C ALA A 70 9.37 4.83 5.27
N SER A 71 9.14 3.53 5.42
CA SER A 71 8.10 2.82 4.67
C SER A 71 6.70 3.37 4.97
N LEU A 72 6.35 3.60 6.23
CA LEU A 72 5.06 4.15 6.61
C LEU A 72 4.85 5.55 6.00
N LEU A 73 5.85 6.43 6.08
CA LEU A 73 5.79 7.76 5.45
C LEU A 73 5.62 7.64 3.93
N PHE A 74 6.32 6.72 3.29
CA PHE A 74 6.17 6.47 1.87
C PHE A 74 4.76 5.98 1.52
N PHE A 75 4.18 5.05 2.28
CA PHE A 75 2.84 4.52 2.02
C PHE A 75 1.75 5.60 2.19
N VAL A 76 1.85 6.40 3.25
CA VAL A 76 0.94 7.53 3.46
C VAL A 76 1.13 8.57 2.36
N GLY A 77 2.37 8.93 2.02
CA GLY A 77 2.67 9.86 0.94
C GLY A 77 2.14 9.39 -0.41
N PHE A 78 2.28 8.09 -0.71
CA PHE A 78 1.76 7.48 -1.92
C PHE A 78 0.23 7.52 -1.97
N THR A 79 -0.44 7.30 -0.83
CA THR A 79 -1.89 7.44 -0.69
C THR A 79 -2.34 8.87 -1.02
N VAL A 80 -1.69 9.85 -0.39
CA VAL A 80 -1.98 11.28 -0.58
C VAL A 80 -1.73 11.71 -2.01
N LEU A 81 -0.65 11.24 -2.64
CA LEU A 81 -0.35 11.50 -4.05
C LEU A 81 -1.43 10.94 -4.97
N GLY A 82 -1.93 9.73 -4.68
CA GLY A 82 -3.07 9.16 -5.42
C GLY A 82 -4.34 9.99 -5.28
N ILE A 83 -4.66 10.46 -4.08
CA ILE A 83 -5.80 11.36 -3.85
C ILE A 83 -5.61 12.68 -4.60
N PHE A 84 -4.41 13.24 -4.57
CA PHE A 84 -4.08 14.47 -5.30
C PHE A 84 -4.29 14.32 -6.82
N LEU A 85 -3.88 13.19 -7.40
CA LEU A 85 -4.11 12.88 -8.82
C LEU A 85 -5.61 12.80 -9.18
N LEU A 86 -6.46 12.41 -8.24
CA LEU A 86 -7.91 12.32 -8.45
C LEU A 86 -8.63 13.67 -8.31
N LEU A 87 -8.05 14.61 -7.57
CA LEU A 87 -8.63 15.93 -7.32
C LEU A 87 -8.19 16.99 -8.34
N MET A 88 -7.01 16.81 -8.93
CA MET A 88 -6.52 17.63 -10.04
C MET A 88 -7.26 17.26 -11.33
#